data_AF-A0A2S2N8B6-F1
#
_entry.id   AF-A0A2S2N8B6-F1
#
_cell.length_a   1.000
_cell.length_b   1.000
_cell.length_c   1.000
_cell.angle_alpha   90.00
_cell.angle_beta   90.00
_cell.angle_gamma   90.00
#
_symmetry.space_group_name_H-M   'P 1'
#
loop_
_entity.id
_entity.type
_entity.pdbx_description
1 polymer ?
#
loop_
_entity_poly.entity_id
_entity_poly.type
_entity_poly.pdbx_seq_one_letter_code
_entity_poly.pdbx_strand_id
1 'polypeptide(L)'
;LMKNHKKYLQADPPTNKTLAALVLQLIQFQEDNLGKNVSKPPLTRLPMRCFMDFKPGGALCHLLATVYKFKVEQGWRRFDFQSPSRMDRSIEMFMNVEKAL
;
A
#
# COMPACT_ATOMS: atom_id res chain seq x y z
N LEU A 1 -13.61 -3.04 1.22
CA LEU A 1 -12.48 -3.95 1.47
C LEU A 1 -12.91 -5.35 1.96
N MET A 2 -13.49 -5.49 3.17
CA MET A 2 -13.82 -6.81 3.75
C MET A 2 -14.88 -7.63 3.00
N LYS A 3 -15.77 -6.97 2.24
CA LYS A 3 -16.81 -7.65 1.44
C LYS A 3 -16.21 -8.42 0.24
N ASN A 4 -15.18 -7.88 -0.41
CA ASN A 4 -14.68 -8.38 -1.69
C ASN A 4 -13.28 -9.01 -1.61
N HIS A 5 -12.51 -8.74 -0.54
CA HIS A 5 -11.10 -9.17 -0.43
C HIS A 5 -10.81 -9.96 0.84
N LYS A 6 -11.83 -10.61 1.40
CA LYS A 6 -11.79 -11.32 2.69
C LYS A 6 -10.64 -12.34 2.79
N LYS A 7 -10.31 -13.02 1.67
CA LYS A 7 -9.22 -14.02 1.61
C LYS A 7 -7.84 -13.49 2.02
N TYR A 8 -7.57 -12.19 1.81
CA TYR A 8 -6.28 -11.59 2.15
C TYR A 8 -6.25 -10.97 3.56
N LEU A 9 -7.39 -10.96 4.24
CA LEU A 9 -7.61 -10.26 5.51
C LEU A 9 -7.92 -11.23 6.67
N GLN A 10 -7.91 -12.55 6.40
CA GLN A 10 -8.32 -13.56 7.39
C GLN A 10 -7.36 -13.67 8.57
N ALA A 11 -6.06 -13.51 8.34
CA ALA A 11 -5.06 -13.65 9.40
C ALA A 11 -5.08 -12.49 10.41
N ASP A 12 -5.49 -11.29 9.96
CA ASP A 12 -5.59 -10.09 10.79
C ASP A 12 -6.69 -9.18 10.22
N PRO A 13 -7.90 -9.18 10.82
CA PRO A 13 -9.00 -8.35 10.34
C PRO A 13 -8.64 -6.86 10.50
N PRO A 14 -8.57 -6.08 9.41
CA PRO A 14 -8.23 -4.68 9.52
C PRO A 14 -9.34 -3.88 10.22
N THR A 15 -8.97 -3.10 11.23
CA THR A 15 -9.81 -2.05 11.81
C THR A 15 -9.65 -0.73 11.06
N ASN A 16 -10.61 0.18 11.18
CA ASN A 16 -10.51 1.53 10.62
C ASN A 16 -9.20 2.23 11.05
N LYS A 17 -8.80 2.07 12.31
CA LYS A 17 -7.56 2.64 12.87
C LYS A 17 -6.32 2.06 12.19
N THR A 18 -6.25 0.74 12.03
CA THR A 18 -5.10 0.09 11.38
C THR A 18 -5.03 0.40 9.89
N LEU A 19 -6.17 0.57 9.21
CA LEU A 19 -6.19 1.00 7.80
C LEU A 19 -5.70 2.44 7.65
N ALA A 20 -6.18 3.35 8.49
CA ALA A 20 -5.71 4.73 8.47
C ALA A 20 -4.19 4.82 8.73
N ALA A 21 -3.68 4.07 9.72
CA ALA A 21 -2.24 4.01 9.98
C ALA A 21 -1.45 3.45 8.78
N LEU A 22 -1.93 2.38 8.14
CA LEU A 22 -1.31 1.82 6.95
C LEU A 22 -1.28 2.83 5.79
N VAL A 23 -2.38 3.54 5.55
CA VAL A 23 -2.45 4.58 4.51
C VAL A 23 -1.41 5.67 4.76
N LEU A 24 -1.27 6.14 6.01
CA LEU A 24 -0.24 7.12 6.36
C LEU A 24 1.17 6.58 6.12
N GLN A 25 1.44 5.32 6.48
CA GLN A 25 2.73 4.70 6.23
C GLN A 25 3.05 4.57 4.73
N LEU A 26 2.05 4.28 3.89
CA LEU A 26 2.23 4.24 2.43
C LEU A 26 2.53 5.61 1.85
N ILE A 27 1.80 6.66 2.29
CA ILE A 27 2.06 8.04 1.87
C ILE A 27 3.47 8.46 2.29
N GLN A 28 3.86 8.17 3.54
CA GLN A 28 5.20 8.51 4.04
C GLN A 28 6.29 7.80 3.23
N PHE A 29 6.15 6.49 3.00
CA PHE A 29 7.09 5.73 2.18
C PHE A 29 7.24 6.32 0.77
N GLN A 30 6.12 6.71 0.16
CA GLN A 30 6.12 7.37 -1.15
C GLN A 30 6.89 8.70 -1.12
N GLU A 31 6.66 9.55 -0.12
CA GLU A 31 7.35 10.85 -0.04
C GLU A 31 8.85 10.69 0.23
N ASP A 32 9.24 9.71 1.03
CA ASP A 32 10.65 9.47 1.37
C ASP A 32 11.44 8.86 0.21
N ASN A 33 10.81 7.98 -0.60
CA ASN A 33 11.52 7.16 -1.60
C ASN A 33 11.18 7.48 -3.05
N LEU A 34 10.03 8.11 -3.31
CA LEU A 34 9.56 8.49 -4.65
C LEU A 34 9.33 10.00 -4.76
N GLY A 35 9.56 10.76 -3.68
CA GLY A 35 9.31 12.19 -3.58
C GLY A 35 10.24 13.05 -4.43
N LYS A 36 9.91 14.34 -4.48
CA LYS A 36 10.64 15.37 -5.24
C LYS A 36 12.12 15.52 -4.87
N ASN A 37 12.52 15.02 -3.70
CA ASN A 37 13.89 15.10 -3.20
C ASN A 37 14.74 13.88 -3.60
N VAL A 38 14.15 12.88 -4.26
CA VAL A 38 14.85 11.67 -4.70
C VAL A 38 15.36 11.86 -6.12
N SER A 39 16.68 11.75 -6.30
CA SER A 39 17.31 11.78 -7.61
C SER A 39 17.05 10.45 -8.33
N LYS A 40 16.31 10.50 -9.45
CA LYS A 40 15.84 9.34 -10.24
C LYS A 40 14.96 8.37 -9.43
N PRO A 41 13.71 8.77 -9.11
CA PRO A 41 12.80 7.88 -8.39
C PRO A 41 12.53 6.61 -9.22
N PRO A 42 12.45 5.43 -8.59
CA PRO A 42 12.24 4.16 -9.30
C PRO A 42 10.83 4.04 -9.90
N LEU A 43 9.88 4.86 -9.44
CA LEU A 43 8.47 4.88 -9.87
C LEU A 43 7.88 6.28 -9.85
N THR A 44 6.79 6.46 -10.61
CA THR A 44 5.94 7.64 -10.49
C THR A 44 5.15 7.58 -9.18
N ARG A 45 4.97 8.73 -8.52
CA ARG A 45 4.11 8.81 -7.33
C ARG A 45 2.65 8.59 -7.69
N LEU A 46 1.95 7.88 -6.82
CA LEU A 46 0.50 7.78 -6.87
C LEU A 46 -0.11 9.15 -6.53
N PRO A 47 -1.10 9.63 -7.30
CA PRO A 47 -1.83 10.84 -6.98
C PRO A 47 -2.47 10.77 -5.58
N MET A 48 -2.38 11.84 -4.78
CA MET A 48 -2.98 11.89 -3.44
C MET A 48 -4.48 11.57 -3.41
N ARG A 49 -5.20 11.90 -4.50
CA ARG A 49 -6.62 11.55 -4.69
C ARG A 49 -6.89 10.05 -4.57
N CYS A 50 -5.92 9.18 -4.93
CA CYS A 50 -6.06 7.73 -4.82
C CYS A 50 -6.12 7.27 -3.35
N PHE A 51 -5.41 7.96 -2.44
CA PHE A 51 -5.45 7.68 -1.01
C PHE A 51 -6.68 8.29 -0.31
N MET A 52 -7.41 9.18 -0.98
CA MET A 52 -8.57 9.89 -0.44
C MET A 52 -9.90 9.49 -1.11
N ASP A 53 -9.89 8.51 -2.02
CA ASP A 53 -11.10 7.99 -2.64
C ASP A 53 -11.80 6.96 -1.74
N PHE A 54 -12.54 7.44 -0.77
CA PHE A 54 -13.29 6.62 0.20
C PHE A 54 -14.58 5.99 -0.36
N LYS A 55 -14.86 6.16 -1.65
CA LYS A 55 -16.04 5.54 -2.27
C LYS A 55 -15.96 4.01 -2.16
N PRO A 56 -17.10 3.31 -2.03
CA PRO A 56 -17.11 1.86 -2.09
C PRO A 56 -16.52 1.37 -3.42
N GLY A 57 -15.43 0.59 -3.36
CA GLY A 57 -14.72 0.14 -4.57
C GLY A 57 -13.91 1.23 -5.27
N GLY A 58 -13.68 2.38 -4.62
CA GLY A 58 -12.79 3.42 -5.13
C GLY A 58 -11.31 3.05 -5.05
N ALA A 59 -10.45 3.97 -5.51
CA ALA A 59 -9.01 3.77 -5.62
C ALA A 59 -8.37 3.31 -4.30
N LEU A 60 -8.78 3.89 -3.16
CA LEU A 60 -8.25 3.50 -1.85
C LEU A 60 -8.55 2.02 -1.52
N CYS A 61 -9.73 1.54 -1.92
CA CYS A 61 -10.11 0.14 -1.69
C CYS A 61 -9.26 -0.82 -2.52
N HIS A 62 -9.01 -0.48 -3.79
CA HIS A 62 -8.16 -1.28 -4.68
C HIS A 62 -6.68 -1.26 -4.24
N LEU A 63 -6.18 -0.07 -3.86
CA LEU A 63 -4.84 0.10 -3.31
C LEU A 63 -4.63 -0.78 -2.08
N LEU A 64 -5.51 -0.69 -1.08
CA LEU A 64 -5.42 -1.52 0.13
C LEU A 64 -5.55 -3.01 -0.22
N ALA A 65 -6.45 -3.38 -1.13
CA ALA A 65 -6.59 -4.77 -1.55
C ALA A 65 -5.31 -5.33 -2.15
N THR A 66 -4.64 -4.58 -3.02
CA THR A 66 -3.36 -4.95 -3.62
C THR A 66 -2.24 -5.04 -2.59
N VAL A 67 -2.16 -4.08 -1.67
CA VAL A 67 -1.18 -4.08 -0.58
C VAL A 67 -1.34 -5.32 0.33
N TYR A 68 -2.58 -5.66 0.71
CA TYR A 68 -2.85 -6.87 1.51
C TYR A 68 -2.62 -8.16 0.73
N LYS A 69 -2.97 -8.19 -0.56
CA LYS A 69 -2.66 -9.33 -1.44
C LYS A 69 -1.15 -9.57 -1.47
N PHE A 70 -0.36 -8.52 -1.72
CA PHE A 70 1.09 -8.60 -1.76
C PHE A 70 1.68 -9.05 -0.42
N LYS A 71 1.18 -8.52 0.70
CA LYS A 71 1.57 -8.96 2.06
C LYS A 71 1.44 -10.48 2.23
N VAL A 72 0.31 -11.05 1.79
CA VAL A 72 0.03 -12.49 1.88
C VAL A 72 0.95 -13.29 0.96
N GLU A 73 1.11 -12.85 -0.29
CA GLU A 73 1.98 -13.51 -1.28
C GLU A 73 3.45 -13.52 -0.84
N GLN A 74 3.91 -12.47 -0.16
CA GLN A 74 5.27 -12.38 0.39
C GLN A 74 5.40 -13.02 1.79
N GLY A 75 4.34 -13.58 2.36
CA GLY A 75 4.37 -14.19 3.70
C GLY A 75 4.67 -13.22 4.83
N TRP A 76 4.36 -11.93 4.68
CA TRP A 76 4.68 -10.92 5.69
C TRP A 76 3.75 -11.00 6.90
N ARG A 77 4.35 -11.12 8.09
CA ARG A 77 3.61 -11.00 9.36
C ARG A 77 3.06 -9.59 9.56
N ARG A 78 3.88 -8.57 9.33
CA ARG A 78 3.55 -7.14 9.46
C ARG A 78 4.13 -6.31 8.31
N PHE A 79 3.51 -5.16 8.04
CA PHE A 79 4.09 -4.12 7.19
C PHE A 79 5.26 -3.45 7.93
N ASP A 80 6.35 -3.21 7.20
CA ASP A 80 7.55 -2.57 7.73
C ASP A 80 8.25 -1.83 6.60
N PHE A 81 7.84 -0.57 6.41
CA PHE A 81 8.31 0.32 5.34
C PHE A 81 9.60 1.05 5.69
N GLN A 82 10.07 0.94 6.92
CA GLN A 82 11.31 1.56 7.38
C GLN A 82 12.50 0.60 7.26
N SER A 83 12.26 -0.71 7.16
CA SER A 83 13.33 -1.70 7.01
C SER A 83 14.02 -1.59 5.65
N PRO A 84 15.35 -1.26 5.60
CA PRO A 84 16.08 -1.18 4.33
C PRO A 84 16.08 -2.52 3.58
N SER A 85 16.08 -3.64 4.31
CA SER A 85 16.02 -4.99 3.75
C SER A 85 14.73 -5.29 2.98
N ARG A 86 13.68 -4.49 3.17
CA ARG A 86 12.38 -4.62 2.49
C ARG A 86 12.14 -3.52 1.46
N MET A 87 13.13 -2.66 1.21
CA MET A 87 12.98 -1.51 0.32
C MET A 87 12.55 -1.94 -1.08
N ASP A 88 13.30 -2.83 -1.73
CA ASP A 88 13.00 -3.31 -3.08
C ASP A 88 11.63 -3.95 -3.19
N ARG A 89 11.24 -4.74 -2.19
CA ARG A 89 9.91 -5.36 -2.12
C ARG A 89 8.80 -4.35 -1.88
N SER A 90 9.07 -3.29 -1.13
CA SER A 90 8.12 -2.19 -0.92
C SER A 90 7.93 -1.41 -2.21
N ILE A 91 9.00 -1.16 -2.99
CA ILE A 91 8.92 -0.56 -4.32
C ILE A 91 8.11 -1.47 -5.26
N GLU A 92 8.40 -2.77 -5.31
CA GLU A 92 7.65 -3.75 -6.10
C GLU A 92 6.14 -3.76 -5.76
N MET A 93 5.81 -3.64 -4.47
CA MET A 93 4.43 -3.50 -4.03
C MET A 93 3.76 -2.26 -4.62
N PHE A 94 4.44 -1.11 -4.63
CA PHE A 94 3.94 0.11 -5.27
C PHE A 94 3.77 -0.04 -6.78
N MET A 95 4.65 -0.79 -7.46
CA MET A 95 4.47 -1.13 -8.89
C MET A 95 3.17 -1.92 -9.12
N ASN A 96 2.87 -2.86 -8.23
CA ASN A 96 1.64 -3.65 -8.32
C ASN A 96 0.39 -2.80 -8.04
N VAL A 97 0.48 -1.81 -7.14
CA VAL A 97 -0.59 -0.85 -6.90
C VAL A 97 -0.82 0.03 -8.13
N GLU A 98 0.23 0.58 -8.73
CA GLU A 98 0.14 1.40 -9.94
C GLU A 98 -0.50 0.64 -11.10
N LYS A 99 -0.16 -0.64 -11.30
CA LYS A 99 -0.79 -1.50 -12.34
C LYS A 99 -2.25 -1.84 -12.07
N ALA A 100 -2.70 -1.76 -10.82
CA ALA A 100 -4.04 -2.17 -10.41
C ALA A 100 -5.04 -1.00 -10.32
N LEU A 101 -4.56 0.24 -10.47
CA LEU A 101 -5.34 1.48 -10.43
C LEU A 101 -5.49 2.07 -11.85
#